data_AF-A0A916GRF6-F1
#
_entry.id   AF-A0A916GRF6-F1
#
_cell.length_a   1.000
_cell.length_b   1.000
_cell.length_c   1.000
_cell.angle_alpha   90.00
_cell.angle_beta   90.00
_cell.angle_gamma   90.00
#
_symmetry.space_group_name_H-M   'P 1'
#
loop_
_entity.id
_entity.type
_entity.pdbx_description
1 polymer ?
#
loop_
_entity_poly.entity_id
_entity_poly.type
_entity_poly.pdbx_seq_one_letter_code
_entity_poly.pdbx_strand_id
1 'polypeptide(L)'
;MENKPFTPILLTSQDRADLIAHAVDRVIYCGPGASPHETRSLIEAQRRLPNGKVRVLVDLNTMAFRCGYWGQYTSAQLDELRKLDAVTEVASGLRLGLLVVDSVGFIYTPIAQSIESETGKQSEPNGLQLNADETLKLLDSILTDDSSHAPKRQPITTQVIETVKRQISQPTYVPPKQTRLLEYLREQMKIVQFETGGYQLNRRSLRLPDEVIAVLGTQDREINDRLTASWRLFGTTNRAQNEVDELRSRLENELADLKKKYFKRLSHYGYGLSQNVRPQFEAAWQKFQTETVEAFRQLLKAKVEAMIDDSRNLLQKLLYERWEHGQLEIPATPTLFPQEPREEAQQYINRLVGLVRWPTADEVSSAVVVLKREYDITAALLADKNFIEVLEQAFDFQLADIQQAIEPARPAAAVAPISFSLN
;
A
#
# COMPACT_ATOMS: atom_id res chain seq x y z
N MET A 1 -5.80 -35.61 -45.09
CA MET A 1 -5.59 -34.57 -44.07
C MET A 1 -4.72 -35.19 -42.99
N GLU A 2 -3.61 -34.54 -42.61
CA GLU A 2 -2.78 -35.04 -41.50
C GLU A 2 -3.65 -35.20 -40.25
N ASN A 3 -3.65 -36.40 -39.65
CA ASN A 3 -4.34 -36.65 -38.39
C ASN A 3 -3.56 -35.94 -37.28
N LYS A 4 -3.85 -34.65 -37.09
CA LYS A 4 -3.19 -33.85 -36.06
C LYS A 4 -3.69 -34.33 -34.69
N PRO A 5 -2.78 -34.64 -33.74
CA PRO A 5 -3.17 -35.15 -32.42
C PRO A 5 -3.94 -34.11 -31.59
N PHE A 6 -3.73 -32.83 -31.88
CA PHE A 6 -4.42 -31.73 -31.21
C PHE A 6 -4.60 -30.52 -32.13
N THR A 7 -5.59 -29.68 -31.80
CA THR A 7 -5.88 -28.41 -32.46
C THR A 7 -5.92 -27.28 -31.42
N PRO A 8 -5.13 -26.20 -31.58
CA PRO A 8 -5.25 -25.02 -30.73
C PRO A 8 -6.65 -24.41 -30.80
N ILE A 9 -7.21 -24.06 -29.65
CA ILE A 9 -8.54 -23.50 -29.53
C ILE A 9 -8.58 -22.40 -28.45
N LEU A 10 -9.44 -21.41 -28.67
CA LEU A 10 -9.87 -20.49 -27.61
C LEU A 10 -11.12 -21.06 -26.95
N LEU A 11 -11.05 -21.26 -25.65
CA LEU A 11 -12.06 -21.94 -24.87
C LEU A 11 -12.46 -21.08 -23.66
N THR A 12 -13.53 -20.30 -23.83
CA THR A 12 -14.11 -19.46 -22.76
C THR A 12 -14.96 -20.29 -21.79
N SER A 13 -15.29 -19.74 -20.63
CA SER A 13 -16.20 -20.36 -19.67
C SER A 13 -17.59 -20.64 -20.26
N GLN A 14 -18.07 -19.77 -21.16
CA GLN A 14 -19.31 -20.02 -21.88
C GLN A 14 -19.17 -21.16 -22.88
N ASP A 15 -18.09 -21.22 -23.66
CA ASP A 15 -17.87 -22.33 -24.60
C ASP A 15 -17.80 -23.68 -23.86
N ARG A 16 -17.14 -23.72 -22.69
CA ARG A 16 -17.09 -24.93 -21.84
C ARG A 16 -18.47 -25.29 -21.32
N ALA A 17 -19.25 -24.32 -20.86
CA ALA A 17 -20.62 -24.55 -20.40
C ALA A 17 -21.51 -25.11 -21.52
N ASP A 18 -21.34 -24.62 -22.76
CA ASP A 18 -22.07 -25.08 -23.94
C ASP A 18 -21.67 -26.51 -24.33
N LEU A 19 -20.37 -26.83 -24.32
CA LEU A 19 -19.88 -28.19 -24.56
C LEU A 19 -20.47 -29.19 -23.54
N ILE A 20 -20.44 -28.84 -22.25
CA ILE A 20 -21.02 -29.68 -21.18
C ILE A 20 -22.53 -29.87 -21.39
N ALA A 21 -23.25 -28.82 -21.79
CA ALA A 21 -24.69 -28.90 -22.01
C ALA A 21 -25.08 -29.88 -23.13
N HIS A 22 -24.23 -30.04 -24.14
CA HIS A 22 -24.46 -30.92 -25.31
C HIS A 22 -23.88 -32.34 -25.18
N ALA A 23 -23.10 -32.63 -24.12
CA ALA A 23 -22.50 -33.96 -23.89
C ALA A 23 -23.55 -35.07 -23.92
N VAL A 24 -23.32 -36.22 -24.58
CA VAL A 24 -24.32 -37.31 -24.68
C VAL A 24 -23.95 -38.60 -23.93
N ASP A 25 -22.67 -38.86 -23.70
CA ASP A 25 -22.14 -40.04 -23.01
C ASP A 25 -21.51 -39.66 -21.66
N ARG A 26 -20.59 -38.69 -21.63
CA ARG A 26 -19.81 -38.38 -20.42
C ARG A 26 -19.33 -36.95 -20.32
N VAL A 27 -19.07 -36.52 -19.09
CA VAL A 27 -18.39 -35.27 -18.76
C VAL A 27 -17.35 -35.52 -17.66
N ILE A 28 -16.09 -35.18 -17.92
CA ILE A 28 -15.07 -35.07 -16.88
C ILE A 28 -14.58 -33.63 -16.86
N TYR A 29 -14.82 -32.95 -15.75
CA TYR A 29 -14.39 -31.58 -15.53
C TYR A 29 -13.31 -31.54 -14.46
N CYS A 30 -12.18 -30.91 -14.75
CA CYS A 30 -11.12 -30.66 -13.79
C CYS A 30 -10.65 -29.21 -13.98
N GLY A 31 -10.63 -28.43 -12.91
CA GLY A 31 -10.15 -27.06 -13.00
C GLY A 31 -10.00 -26.37 -11.64
N PRO A 32 -9.24 -25.27 -11.57
CA PRO A 32 -9.10 -24.47 -10.36
C PRO A 32 -10.42 -23.83 -9.89
N GLY A 33 -11.44 -23.81 -10.73
CA GLY A 33 -12.79 -23.39 -10.39
C GLY A 33 -13.72 -23.66 -11.56
N ALA A 34 -15.02 -23.51 -11.33
CA ALA A 34 -16.03 -23.55 -12.36
C ALA A 34 -16.85 -22.26 -12.27
N SER A 35 -17.07 -21.59 -13.39
CA SER A 35 -17.96 -20.42 -13.44
C SER A 35 -19.41 -20.80 -13.12
N PRO A 36 -20.30 -19.83 -12.83
CA PRO A 36 -21.71 -20.10 -12.61
C PRO A 36 -22.40 -20.79 -13.80
N HIS A 37 -21.98 -20.50 -15.03
CA HIS A 37 -22.51 -21.12 -16.25
C HIS A 37 -22.08 -22.58 -16.35
N GLU A 38 -20.79 -22.86 -16.14
CA GLU A 38 -20.26 -24.23 -16.14
C GLU A 38 -20.89 -25.08 -15.04
N THR A 39 -21.02 -24.54 -13.83
CA THR A 39 -21.66 -25.23 -12.70
C THR A 39 -23.10 -25.60 -13.02
N ARG A 40 -23.87 -24.69 -13.63
CA ARG A 40 -25.24 -25.00 -14.05
C ARG A 40 -25.27 -26.11 -15.10
N SER A 41 -24.41 -26.05 -16.11
CA SER A 41 -24.32 -27.09 -17.13
C SER A 41 -23.91 -28.45 -16.54
N LEU A 42 -23.00 -28.47 -15.56
CA LEU A 42 -22.60 -29.70 -14.85
C LEU A 42 -23.76 -30.31 -14.05
N ILE A 43 -24.56 -29.48 -13.37
CA ILE A 43 -25.74 -29.95 -12.61
C ILE A 43 -26.76 -30.58 -13.56
N GLU A 44 -27.02 -29.97 -14.71
CA GLU A 44 -27.94 -30.53 -15.70
C GLU A 44 -27.37 -31.78 -16.38
N ALA A 45 -26.06 -31.82 -16.67
CA ALA A 45 -25.40 -33.01 -17.19
C ALA A 45 -25.51 -34.19 -16.21
N GLN A 46 -25.32 -33.96 -14.90
CA GLN A 46 -25.49 -34.99 -13.88
C GLN A 46 -26.91 -35.56 -13.83
N ARG A 47 -27.93 -34.74 -14.07
CA ARG A 47 -29.33 -35.20 -14.13
C ARG A 47 -29.65 -35.99 -15.40
N ARG A 48 -29.02 -35.62 -16.51
CA ARG A 48 -29.32 -36.15 -17.83
C ARG A 48 -28.53 -37.42 -18.16
N LEU A 49 -27.27 -37.49 -17.73
CA LEU A 49 -26.37 -38.60 -18.03
C LEU A 49 -26.46 -39.71 -16.98
N PRO A 50 -26.17 -40.98 -17.33
CA PRO A 50 -26.16 -42.08 -16.38
C PRO A 50 -25.17 -41.88 -15.22
N ASN A 51 -25.45 -42.52 -14.08
CA ASN A 51 -24.57 -42.49 -12.91
C ASN A 51 -23.12 -42.88 -13.26
N GLY A 52 -22.14 -42.14 -12.72
CA GLY A 52 -20.72 -42.37 -12.96
C GLY A 52 -20.17 -41.79 -14.27
N LYS A 53 -21.02 -41.20 -15.12
CA LYS A 53 -20.60 -40.54 -16.37
C LYS A 53 -20.22 -39.07 -16.20
N VAL A 54 -20.53 -38.47 -15.06
CA VAL A 54 -20.11 -37.12 -14.69
C VAL A 54 -19.11 -37.21 -13.55
N ARG A 55 -17.92 -36.61 -13.73
CA ARG A 55 -16.91 -36.43 -12.68
C ARG A 55 -16.43 -34.98 -12.68
N VAL A 56 -16.33 -34.39 -11.51
CA VAL A 56 -15.91 -33.00 -11.33
C VAL A 56 -14.78 -32.96 -10.31
N LEU A 57 -13.70 -32.25 -10.63
CA LEU A 57 -12.56 -32.05 -9.75
C LEU A 57 -12.26 -30.55 -9.69
N VAL A 58 -12.40 -29.94 -8.52
CA VAL A 58 -12.30 -28.49 -8.37
C VAL A 58 -11.50 -28.05 -7.14
N ASP A 59 -10.91 -26.86 -7.21
CA ASP A 59 -10.24 -26.23 -6.07
C ASP A 59 -11.19 -25.27 -5.35
N LEU A 60 -11.64 -25.67 -4.15
CA LEU A 60 -12.49 -24.84 -3.28
C LEU A 60 -11.69 -23.96 -2.31
N ASN A 61 -10.37 -23.83 -2.49
CA ASN A 61 -9.56 -22.91 -1.69
C ASN A 61 -9.98 -21.45 -1.96
N THR A 62 -10.03 -20.62 -0.92
CA THR A 62 -10.33 -19.18 -1.02
C THR A 62 -9.45 -18.46 -2.04
N MET A 63 -8.19 -18.90 -2.23
CA MET A 63 -7.29 -18.34 -3.24
C MET A 63 -7.84 -18.53 -4.65
N ALA A 64 -8.47 -19.66 -4.96
CA ALA A 64 -9.08 -19.88 -6.27
C ALA A 64 -10.21 -18.87 -6.55
N PHE A 65 -10.99 -18.54 -5.53
CA PHE A 65 -12.02 -17.48 -5.59
C PHE A 65 -11.40 -16.09 -5.76
N ARG A 66 -10.32 -15.78 -5.02
CA ARG A 66 -9.62 -14.48 -5.13
C ARG A 66 -8.95 -14.28 -6.49
N CYS A 67 -8.34 -15.33 -7.04
CA CYS A 67 -7.81 -15.34 -8.41
C CYS A 67 -8.93 -15.22 -9.45
N GLY A 68 -10.16 -15.62 -9.09
CA GLY A 68 -11.34 -15.50 -9.93
C GLY A 68 -11.56 -16.66 -10.88
N TYR A 69 -10.99 -17.84 -10.61
CA TYR A 69 -11.26 -19.04 -11.40
C TYR A 69 -12.71 -19.53 -11.32
N TRP A 70 -13.40 -19.19 -10.24
CA TRP A 70 -14.84 -19.41 -10.07
C TRP A 70 -15.68 -18.29 -10.72
N GLY A 71 -15.08 -17.26 -11.29
CA GLY A 71 -15.83 -16.08 -11.73
C GLY A 71 -16.58 -15.40 -10.57
N GLN A 72 -17.76 -14.83 -10.87
CA GLN A 72 -18.55 -14.09 -9.89
C GLN A 72 -19.72 -14.91 -9.35
N TYR A 73 -19.56 -15.43 -8.15
CA TYR A 73 -20.62 -16.13 -7.43
C TYR A 73 -21.36 -15.20 -6.47
N THR A 74 -22.69 -15.32 -6.47
CA THR A 74 -23.54 -14.90 -5.35
C THR A 74 -23.56 -15.99 -4.27
N SER A 75 -23.90 -15.63 -3.03
CA SER A 75 -24.06 -16.60 -1.94
C SER A 75 -25.07 -17.70 -2.25
N ALA A 76 -26.10 -17.42 -3.05
CA ALA A 76 -27.10 -18.40 -3.48
C ALA A 76 -26.52 -19.38 -4.52
N GLN A 77 -25.71 -18.91 -5.47
CA GLN A 77 -25.06 -19.79 -6.47
C GLN A 77 -24.08 -20.77 -5.82
N LEU A 78 -23.46 -20.39 -4.70
CA LEU A 78 -22.60 -21.32 -3.96
C LEU A 78 -23.37 -22.47 -3.31
N ASP A 79 -24.64 -22.27 -2.94
CA ASP A 79 -25.47 -23.38 -2.45
C ASP A 79 -25.76 -24.40 -3.54
N GLU A 80 -25.80 -23.97 -4.81
CA GLU A 80 -26.07 -24.87 -5.92
C GLU A 80 -24.95 -25.90 -6.13
N LEU A 81 -23.72 -25.60 -5.69
CA LEU A 81 -22.60 -26.54 -5.72
C LEU A 81 -22.87 -27.81 -4.90
N ARG A 82 -23.78 -27.76 -3.91
CA ARG A 82 -24.22 -28.94 -3.16
C ARG A 82 -24.90 -29.97 -4.04
N LYS A 83 -25.51 -29.55 -5.16
CA LYS A 83 -26.18 -30.47 -6.10
C LYS A 83 -25.19 -31.37 -6.84
N LEU A 84 -23.90 -31.02 -6.84
CA LEU A 84 -22.81 -31.77 -7.47
C LEU A 84 -22.05 -32.68 -6.48
N ASP A 85 -22.55 -32.86 -5.25
CA ASP A 85 -21.85 -33.57 -4.18
C ASP A 85 -21.44 -35.01 -4.54
N ALA A 86 -22.32 -35.75 -5.20
CA ALA A 86 -22.09 -37.14 -5.60
C ALA A 86 -21.04 -37.30 -6.71
N VAL A 87 -20.70 -36.23 -7.42
CA VAL A 87 -19.81 -36.27 -8.59
C VAL A 87 -18.57 -35.40 -8.45
N THR A 88 -18.46 -34.63 -7.36
CA THR A 88 -17.40 -33.63 -7.17
C THR A 88 -16.40 -34.03 -6.10
N GLU A 89 -15.14 -34.11 -6.51
CA GLU A 89 -13.97 -34.21 -5.66
C GLU A 89 -13.29 -32.83 -5.51
N VAL A 90 -12.73 -32.58 -4.33
CA VAL A 90 -11.96 -31.36 -4.05
C VAL A 90 -10.47 -31.66 -4.18
N ALA A 91 -9.76 -30.86 -4.98
CA ALA A 91 -8.30 -30.87 -5.06
C ALA A 91 -7.75 -29.45 -4.99
N SER A 92 -6.95 -29.19 -3.97
CA SER A 92 -6.30 -27.89 -3.78
C SER A 92 -5.08 -27.73 -4.69
N GLY A 93 -4.88 -26.52 -5.21
CA GLY A 93 -3.71 -26.16 -6.00
C GLY A 93 -3.81 -26.53 -7.47
N LEU A 94 -5.00 -26.87 -7.98
CA LEU A 94 -5.21 -27.03 -9.43
C LEU A 94 -4.86 -25.72 -10.14
N ARG A 95 -4.23 -25.82 -11.31
CA ARG A 95 -3.86 -24.68 -12.17
C ARG A 95 -4.08 -24.91 -13.65
N LEU A 96 -4.36 -26.16 -14.03
CA LEU A 96 -4.70 -26.56 -15.39
C LEU A 96 -6.18 -26.91 -15.43
N GLY A 97 -6.83 -26.57 -16.55
CA GLY A 97 -8.16 -27.00 -16.88
C GLY A 97 -8.11 -28.23 -17.77
N LEU A 98 -8.94 -29.23 -17.47
CA LEU A 98 -9.23 -30.36 -18.34
C LEU A 98 -10.73 -30.53 -18.40
N LEU A 99 -11.27 -30.55 -19.62
CA LEU A 99 -12.65 -30.90 -19.89
C LEU A 99 -12.65 -32.06 -20.87
N VAL A 100 -13.31 -33.16 -20.54
CA VAL A 100 -13.61 -34.23 -21.48
C VAL A 100 -15.12 -34.28 -21.66
N VAL A 101 -15.56 -34.14 -22.90
CA VAL A 101 -16.95 -34.30 -23.30
C VAL A 101 -17.00 -35.43 -24.30
N ASP A 102 -17.71 -36.51 -23.95
CA ASP A 102 -17.82 -37.71 -24.76
C ASP A 102 -16.45 -38.31 -25.10
N SER A 103 -16.06 -38.27 -26.38
CA SER A 103 -14.76 -38.75 -26.87
C SER A 103 -13.75 -37.64 -27.14
N VAL A 104 -14.05 -36.39 -26.77
CA VAL A 104 -13.20 -35.23 -27.08
C VAL A 104 -12.70 -34.57 -25.80
N GLY A 105 -11.37 -34.47 -25.67
CA GLY A 105 -10.67 -33.82 -24.58
C GLY A 105 -10.25 -32.39 -24.92
N PHE A 106 -10.25 -31.54 -23.91
CA PHE A 106 -9.82 -30.15 -23.98
C PHE A 106 -8.91 -29.85 -22.79
N ILE A 107 -7.67 -29.47 -23.04
CA ILE A 107 -6.74 -28.98 -22.01
C ILE A 107 -6.63 -27.47 -22.18
N TYR A 108 -6.82 -26.70 -21.13
CA TYR A 108 -6.82 -25.24 -21.20
C TYR A 108 -6.15 -24.59 -19.99
N THR A 109 -5.72 -23.35 -20.17
CA THR A 109 -5.22 -22.49 -19.09
C THR A 109 -6.35 -21.58 -18.60
N PRO A 110 -6.92 -21.81 -17.41
CA PRO A 110 -7.98 -20.98 -16.86
C PRO A 110 -7.48 -19.55 -16.63
N ILE A 111 -8.30 -18.56 -16.99
CA ILE A 111 -7.92 -17.15 -16.86
C ILE A 111 -8.07 -16.72 -15.39
N ALA A 112 -7.00 -16.17 -14.82
CA ALA A 112 -7.03 -15.56 -13.51
C ALA A 112 -7.72 -14.19 -13.60
N GLN A 113 -9.03 -14.14 -13.32
CA GLN A 113 -9.84 -12.93 -13.44
C GLN A 113 -9.38 -11.77 -12.54
N SER A 114 -8.52 -12.00 -11.55
CA SER A 114 -7.91 -10.91 -10.77
C SER A 114 -6.87 -10.11 -11.56
N ILE A 115 -6.35 -10.66 -12.67
CA ILE A 115 -5.28 -10.08 -13.49
C ILE A 115 -5.84 -9.64 -14.84
N GLU A 116 -6.52 -10.55 -15.54
CA GLU A 116 -7.04 -10.31 -16.89
C GLU A 116 -8.51 -10.69 -16.96
N SER A 117 -9.28 -10.07 -17.84
CA SER A 117 -10.64 -10.52 -18.11
C SER A 117 -10.67 -11.68 -19.08
N GLU A 118 -11.74 -12.47 -19.00
CA GLU A 118 -12.03 -13.43 -20.06
C GLU A 118 -12.43 -12.68 -21.33
N THR A 119 -11.54 -12.66 -22.31
CA THR A 119 -11.75 -12.05 -23.61
C THR A 119 -12.65 -12.92 -24.48
N GLY A 120 -13.46 -12.28 -25.33
CA GLY A 120 -14.31 -12.99 -26.30
C GLY A 120 -13.51 -13.62 -27.44
N LYS A 121 -14.19 -14.02 -28.52
CA LYS A 121 -13.66 -14.78 -29.68
C LYS A 121 -12.51 -14.12 -30.49
N GLN A 122 -11.93 -13.01 -30.02
CA GLN A 122 -10.85 -12.28 -30.66
C GLN A 122 -9.49 -12.47 -29.97
N SER A 123 -9.35 -13.51 -29.15
CA SER A 123 -8.12 -13.81 -28.40
C SER A 123 -7.32 -14.94 -29.03
N GLU A 124 -6.04 -15.00 -28.68
CA GLU A 124 -5.16 -16.14 -28.99
C GLU A 124 -5.68 -17.43 -28.31
N PRO A 125 -5.39 -18.61 -28.86
CA PRO A 125 -5.76 -19.88 -28.25
C PRO A 125 -5.26 -20.00 -26.80
N ASN A 126 -6.15 -20.39 -25.88
CA ASN A 126 -5.82 -20.66 -24.47
C ASN A 126 -5.87 -22.17 -24.13
N GLY A 127 -6.05 -23.02 -25.14
CA GLY A 127 -6.17 -24.46 -24.94
C GLY A 127 -5.92 -25.28 -26.20
N LEU A 128 -5.99 -26.59 -26.01
CA LEU A 128 -5.79 -27.63 -27.00
C LEU A 128 -6.99 -28.57 -26.97
N GLN A 129 -7.65 -28.73 -28.12
CA GLN A 129 -8.61 -29.80 -28.35
C GLN A 129 -7.85 -31.05 -28.81
N LEU A 130 -8.07 -32.16 -28.13
CA LEU A 130 -7.51 -33.47 -28.43
C LEU A 130 -8.44 -34.25 -29.35
N ASN A 131 -7.88 -35.08 -30.22
CA ASN A 131 -8.67 -36.06 -30.96
C ASN A 131 -9.10 -37.22 -30.03
N ALA A 132 -9.91 -38.14 -30.56
CA ALA A 132 -10.43 -39.26 -29.76
C ALA A 132 -9.33 -40.18 -29.21
N ASP A 133 -8.31 -40.50 -30.01
CA ASP A 133 -7.22 -41.39 -29.61
C ASP A 133 -6.39 -40.80 -28.46
N GLU A 134 -6.03 -39.51 -28.55
CA GLU A 134 -5.29 -38.82 -27.48
C GLU A 134 -6.17 -38.59 -26.23
N THR A 135 -7.47 -38.37 -26.42
CA THR A 135 -8.42 -38.27 -25.30
C THR A 135 -8.49 -39.59 -24.53
N LEU A 136 -8.57 -40.72 -25.23
CA LEU A 136 -8.58 -42.04 -24.58
C LEU A 136 -7.28 -42.32 -23.82
N LYS A 137 -6.11 -42.02 -24.41
CA LYS A 137 -4.82 -42.14 -23.71
C LYS A 137 -4.75 -41.29 -22.45
N LEU A 138 -5.25 -40.04 -22.54
CA LEU A 138 -5.32 -39.14 -21.39
C LEU A 138 -6.24 -39.70 -20.30
N LEU A 139 -7.44 -40.16 -20.68
CA LEU A 139 -8.39 -40.76 -19.76
C LEU A 139 -7.80 -41.99 -19.07
N ASP A 140 -7.16 -42.88 -19.81
CA ASP A 140 -6.51 -44.06 -19.24
C ASP A 140 -5.47 -43.67 -18.20
N SER A 141 -4.68 -42.61 -18.43
CA SER A 141 -3.68 -42.12 -17.47
C SER A 141 -4.26 -41.46 -16.22
N ILE A 142 -5.49 -40.93 -16.31
CA ILE A 142 -6.16 -40.22 -15.20
C ILE A 142 -7.08 -41.16 -14.40
N LEU A 143 -7.70 -42.13 -15.08
CA LEU A 143 -8.69 -43.06 -14.52
C LEU A 143 -8.07 -44.35 -13.99
N THR A 144 -6.82 -44.67 -14.31
CA THR A 144 -6.14 -45.82 -13.70
C THR A 144 -5.79 -45.50 -12.24
N ASP A 145 -6.61 -46.02 -11.32
CA ASP A 145 -6.48 -45.94 -9.86
C ASP A 145 -5.25 -46.69 -9.28
N ASP A 146 -4.35 -47.20 -10.11
CA ASP A 146 -3.23 -48.08 -9.70
C ASP A 146 -1.99 -47.35 -9.18
N SER A 147 -2.01 -46.02 -9.08
CA SER A 147 -0.89 -45.29 -8.49
C SER A 147 -1.11 -45.03 -6.99
N SER A 148 -0.31 -45.65 -6.14
CA SER A 148 -0.15 -45.36 -4.69
C SER A 148 0.23 -43.91 -4.36
N HIS A 149 0.24 -43.02 -5.37
CA HIS A 149 0.65 -41.62 -5.32
C HIS A 149 -0.49 -40.63 -5.58
N ALA A 150 -1.69 -41.10 -5.97
CA ALA A 150 -2.83 -40.22 -6.12
C ALA A 150 -3.25 -39.65 -4.74
N PRO A 151 -3.33 -38.32 -4.56
CA PRO A 151 -3.73 -37.73 -3.29
C PRO A 151 -5.16 -38.14 -2.95
N LYS A 152 -5.41 -38.49 -1.69
CA LYS A 152 -6.78 -38.75 -1.19
C LYS A 152 -7.61 -37.48 -1.36
N ARG A 153 -8.62 -37.54 -2.23
CA ARG A 153 -9.54 -36.44 -2.48
C ARG A 153 -10.79 -36.60 -1.62
N GLN A 154 -11.36 -35.48 -1.20
CA GLN A 154 -12.59 -35.47 -0.42
C GLN A 154 -13.75 -35.01 -1.31
N PRO A 155 -14.96 -35.55 -1.12
CA PRO A 155 -16.13 -35.02 -1.79
C PRO A 155 -16.41 -33.59 -1.30
N ILE A 156 -17.10 -32.80 -2.12
CA ILE A 156 -17.64 -31.52 -1.64
C ILE A 156 -18.69 -31.78 -0.57
N THR A 157 -18.56 -31.10 0.58
CA THR A 157 -19.51 -31.21 1.69
C THR A 157 -20.13 -29.86 2.01
N THR A 158 -21.28 -29.88 2.70
CA THR A 158 -21.95 -28.69 3.23
C THR A 158 -21.00 -27.79 4.01
N GLN A 159 -20.13 -28.39 4.84
CA GLN A 159 -19.16 -27.67 5.67
C GLN A 159 -18.08 -26.96 4.86
N VAL A 160 -17.60 -27.57 3.76
CA VAL A 160 -16.63 -26.94 2.86
C VAL A 160 -17.24 -25.69 2.21
N ILE A 161 -18.48 -25.80 1.71
CA ILE A 161 -19.19 -24.69 1.08
C ILE A 161 -19.45 -23.56 2.08
N GLU A 162 -19.87 -23.87 3.31
CA GLU A 162 -20.08 -22.87 4.36
C GLU A 162 -18.80 -22.16 4.78
N THR A 163 -17.68 -22.89 4.80
CA THR A 163 -16.35 -22.32 5.07
C THR A 163 -15.98 -21.30 4.00
N VAL A 164 -16.12 -21.66 2.72
CA VAL A 164 -15.88 -20.75 1.60
C VAL A 164 -16.79 -19.53 1.69
N LYS A 165 -18.09 -19.73 1.90
CA LYS A 165 -19.06 -18.62 2.05
C LYS A 165 -18.67 -17.64 3.14
N ARG A 166 -18.25 -18.15 4.30
CA ARG A 166 -17.78 -17.32 5.41
C ARG A 166 -16.55 -16.52 5.00
N GLN A 167 -15.58 -17.15 4.35
CA GLN A 167 -14.33 -16.52 3.93
C GLN A 167 -14.53 -15.44 2.86
N ILE A 168 -15.40 -15.66 1.86
CA ILE A 168 -15.69 -14.65 0.84
C ILE A 168 -16.55 -13.50 1.35
N SER A 169 -17.23 -13.70 2.49
CA SER A 169 -18.04 -12.66 3.15
C SER A 169 -17.22 -11.82 4.12
N GLN A 170 -15.94 -12.12 4.34
CA GLN A 170 -15.06 -11.33 5.19
C GLN A 170 -14.71 -9.99 4.51
N PRO A 171 -14.55 -8.89 5.28
CA PRO A 171 -14.10 -7.60 4.73
C PRO A 171 -12.74 -7.64 4.03
N THR A 172 -11.92 -8.65 4.33
CA THR A 172 -10.60 -8.87 3.72
C THR A 172 -10.69 -9.54 2.33
N TYR A 173 -11.86 -10.04 1.95
CA TYR A 173 -12.09 -10.60 0.62
C TYR A 173 -12.36 -9.48 -0.37
N VAL A 174 -11.51 -9.39 -1.39
CA VAL A 174 -11.68 -8.46 -2.51
C VAL A 174 -12.03 -9.30 -3.73
N PRO A 175 -13.20 -9.09 -4.36
CA PRO A 175 -13.58 -9.77 -5.59
C PRO A 175 -12.55 -9.55 -6.71
N PRO A 176 -12.35 -10.54 -7.61
CA PRO A 176 -11.35 -10.48 -8.68
C PRO A 176 -11.41 -9.21 -9.53
N LYS A 177 -12.62 -8.78 -9.92
CA LYS A 177 -12.81 -7.54 -10.69
C LYS A 177 -12.32 -6.30 -9.95
N GLN A 178 -12.61 -6.21 -8.65
CA GLN A 178 -12.14 -5.10 -7.81
C GLN A 178 -10.64 -5.17 -7.59
N THR A 179 -10.06 -6.38 -7.43
CA THR A 179 -8.62 -6.58 -7.36
C THR A 179 -7.93 -6.03 -8.61
N ARG A 180 -8.45 -6.35 -9.80
CA ARG A 180 -7.88 -5.85 -11.06
C ARG A 180 -7.92 -4.33 -11.16
N LEU A 181 -9.05 -3.72 -10.77
CA LEU A 181 -9.19 -2.26 -10.72
C LEU A 181 -8.21 -1.62 -9.72
N LEU A 182 -8.01 -2.24 -8.55
CA LEU A 182 -7.04 -1.78 -7.56
C LEU A 182 -5.62 -1.82 -8.09
N GLU A 183 -5.22 -2.93 -8.72
CA GLU A 183 -3.88 -3.04 -9.30
C GLU A 183 -3.67 -2.01 -10.41
N TYR A 184 -4.65 -1.83 -11.30
CA TYR A 184 -4.59 -0.77 -12.31
C TYR A 184 -4.43 0.62 -11.68
N LEU A 185 -5.23 0.97 -10.67
CA LEU A 185 -5.12 2.28 -10.02
C LEU A 185 -3.79 2.45 -9.27
N ARG A 186 -3.27 1.40 -8.63
CA ARG A 186 -1.96 1.41 -7.96
C ARG A 186 -0.80 1.58 -8.93
N GLU A 187 -0.97 1.06 -10.14
CA GLU A 187 -0.04 1.24 -11.26
C GLU A 187 -0.15 2.63 -11.88
N GLN A 188 -1.32 3.27 -11.87
CA GLN A 188 -1.46 4.62 -12.45
C GLN A 188 -1.13 5.73 -11.46
N MET A 189 -1.33 5.51 -10.16
CA MET A 189 -1.23 6.57 -9.15
C MET A 189 -0.89 6.09 -7.74
N LYS A 190 -0.37 7.03 -6.95
CA LYS A 190 -0.07 6.87 -5.51
C LYS A 190 -0.62 8.06 -4.73
N ILE A 191 -0.96 7.82 -3.47
CA ILE A 191 -1.34 8.88 -2.54
C ILE A 191 -0.09 9.29 -1.78
N VAL A 192 0.19 10.59 -1.71
CA VAL A 192 1.36 11.15 -1.05
C VAL A 192 0.93 12.11 0.05
N GLN A 193 1.55 11.97 1.21
CA GLN A 193 1.41 12.91 2.32
C GLN A 193 2.77 13.49 2.67
N PHE A 194 2.75 14.77 3.03
CA PHE A 194 3.93 15.52 3.43
C PHE A 194 3.80 15.90 4.89
N GLU A 195 4.78 15.52 5.70
CA GLU A 195 4.88 15.90 7.10
C GLU A 195 6.11 16.79 7.29
N THR A 196 5.91 17.98 7.88
CA THR A 196 6.99 18.92 8.21
C THR A 196 7.22 18.88 9.72
N GLY A 197 8.40 18.44 10.15
CA GLY A 197 8.80 18.34 11.55
C GLY A 197 9.98 19.26 11.89
N GLY A 198 10.10 19.64 13.18
CA GLY A 198 11.32 20.24 13.73
C GLY A 198 11.44 21.76 13.76
N TYR A 199 10.50 22.50 13.16
CA TYR A 199 10.59 23.97 13.02
C TYR A 199 10.32 24.76 14.32
N GLN A 200 9.90 24.12 15.40
CA GLN A 200 9.48 24.80 16.63
C GLN A 200 10.66 25.03 17.58
N LEU A 201 11.55 25.96 17.22
CA LEU A 201 12.64 26.42 18.07
C LEU A 201 12.12 27.04 19.38
N ASN A 202 11.04 27.82 19.29
CA ASN A 202 10.42 28.58 20.40
C ASN A 202 9.94 27.73 21.60
N ARG A 203 9.89 26.40 21.46
CA ARG A 203 9.46 25.48 22.52
C ARG A 203 10.61 24.79 23.26
N ARG A 204 11.87 24.98 22.82
CA ARG A 204 13.02 24.42 23.51
C ARG A 204 13.49 25.39 24.59
N SER A 205 13.37 24.96 25.83
CA SER A 205 13.75 25.73 27.00
C SER A 205 14.85 25.02 27.78
N LEU A 206 15.79 25.79 28.34
CA LEU A 206 16.89 25.24 29.12
C LEU A 206 16.57 25.23 30.60
N ARG A 207 16.95 24.14 31.26
CA ARG A 207 17.04 24.07 32.71
C ARG A 207 18.41 24.58 33.12
N LEU A 208 18.42 25.65 33.90
CA LEU A 208 19.64 26.17 34.49
C LEU A 208 19.99 25.34 35.75
N PRO A 209 21.29 25.06 36.01
CA PRO A 209 21.70 24.37 37.24
C PRO A 209 21.34 25.17 38.50
N ASP A 210 21.04 24.48 39.61
CA ASP A 210 20.65 25.10 40.88
C ASP A 210 21.69 26.11 41.40
N GLU A 211 22.98 25.87 41.11
CA GLU A 211 24.10 26.77 41.44
C GLU A 211 23.99 28.13 40.71
N VAL A 212 23.52 28.14 39.45
CA VAL A 212 23.31 29.36 38.66
C VAL A 212 22.04 30.09 39.14
N ILE A 213 21.00 29.34 39.53
CA ILE A 213 19.74 29.88 40.06
C ILE A 213 19.97 30.57 41.42
N ALA A 214 20.77 29.96 42.30
CA ALA A 214 21.10 30.50 43.62
C ALA A 214 21.83 31.86 43.51
N VAL A 215 22.74 32.00 42.54
CA VAL A 215 23.48 33.23 42.25
C VAL A 215 22.59 34.30 41.59
N LEU A 216 21.68 33.88 40.70
CA LEU A 216 20.81 34.80 39.97
C LEU A 216 19.61 35.30 40.77
N GLY A 217 19.29 34.75 41.94
CA GLY A 217 18.40 35.33 42.96
C GLY A 217 16.97 35.73 42.52
N THR A 218 15.97 35.49 43.36
CA THR A 218 14.54 35.71 43.09
C THR A 218 14.06 37.16 42.95
N GLN A 219 14.96 38.16 42.92
CA GLN A 219 14.58 39.58 43.02
C GLN A 219 14.35 40.29 41.68
N ASP A 220 14.86 39.76 40.56
CA ASP A 220 14.62 40.34 39.24
C ASP A 220 13.38 39.73 38.59
N ARG A 221 12.30 40.51 38.43
CA ARG A 221 11.04 40.01 37.84
C ARG A 221 11.24 39.42 36.44
N GLU A 222 12.09 40.05 35.62
CA GLU A 222 12.37 39.59 34.24
C GLU A 222 13.19 38.30 34.18
N ILE A 223 14.20 38.17 35.05
CA ILE A 223 15.03 36.95 35.13
C ILE A 223 14.21 35.84 35.79
N ASN A 224 13.41 36.15 36.82
CA ASN A 224 12.57 35.20 37.53
C ASN A 224 11.40 34.70 36.65
N ASP A 225 10.82 35.54 35.79
CA ASP A 225 9.84 35.11 34.77
C ASP A 225 10.49 34.20 33.70
N ARG A 226 11.77 34.42 33.36
CA ARG A 226 12.55 33.56 32.45
C ARG A 226 13.06 32.27 33.11
N LEU A 227 13.36 32.30 34.41
CA LEU A 227 13.85 31.17 35.21
C LEU A 227 12.72 30.22 35.59
N THR A 228 11.58 30.74 36.04
CA THR A 228 10.40 29.96 36.44
C THR A 228 9.78 29.20 35.24
N ALA A 229 9.99 29.72 34.01
CA ALA A 229 9.45 29.15 32.78
C ALA A 229 10.45 28.32 31.94
N SER A 230 11.66 28.05 32.44
CA SER A 230 12.79 27.49 31.67
C SER A 230 13.33 28.51 30.63
N TRP A 231 14.64 28.75 30.64
CA TRP A 231 15.28 29.80 29.83
C TRP A 231 14.97 29.60 28.34
N ARG A 232 14.17 30.49 27.75
CA ARG A 232 13.87 30.45 26.32
C ARG A 232 15.10 30.92 25.56
N LEU A 233 15.81 29.98 24.96
CA LEU A 233 16.93 30.26 24.04
C LEU A 233 16.52 31.14 22.85
N PHE A 234 15.23 31.16 22.53
CA PHE A 234 14.65 31.82 21.36
C PHE A 234 13.57 32.81 21.83
N GLY A 235 14.00 33.99 22.28
CA GLY A 235 13.13 35.08 22.71
C GLY A 235 12.58 35.90 21.54
N THR A 236 11.38 36.46 21.72
CA THR A 236 10.54 37.18 20.74
C THR A 236 11.13 38.47 20.15
N THR A 237 12.34 38.89 20.53
CA THR A 237 12.89 40.22 20.23
C THR A 237 14.12 40.22 19.31
N ASN A 238 14.47 39.09 18.70
CA ASN A 238 15.69 39.00 17.90
C ASN A 238 15.43 39.03 16.39
N ARG A 239 16.20 39.87 15.68
CA ARG A 239 16.27 40.00 14.21
C ARG A 239 16.41 38.63 13.51
N ALA A 240 17.07 37.70 14.17
CA ALA A 240 17.30 36.34 13.68
C ALA A 240 16.04 35.44 13.73
N GLN A 241 14.99 35.80 14.48
CA GLN A 241 13.68 35.13 14.42
C GLN A 241 12.96 35.45 13.09
N ASN A 242 12.98 36.71 12.66
CA ASN A 242 12.38 37.13 11.39
C ASN A 242 13.05 36.43 10.19
N GLU A 243 14.38 36.29 10.20
CA GLU A 243 15.10 35.57 9.14
C GLU A 243 14.76 34.07 9.11
N VAL A 244 14.57 33.44 10.27
CA VAL A 244 14.12 32.04 10.36
C VAL A 244 12.67 31.89 9.86
N ASP A 245 11.79 32.84 10.18
CA ASP A 245 10.40 32.86 9.71
C ASP A 245 10.30 33.13 8.19
N GLU A 246 11.17 33.98 7.64
CA GLU A 246 11.28 34.20 6.18
C GLU A 246 11.75 32.94 5.45
N LEU A 247 12.79 32.29 5.97
CA LEU A 247 13.30 31.04 5.40
C LEU A 247 12.28 29.89 5.51
N ARG A 248 11.54 29.83 6.62
CA ARG A 248 10.40 28.91 6.77
C ARG A 248 9.34 29.17 5.71
N SER A 249 8.99 30.44 5.49
CA SER A 249 8.02 30.84 4.47
C SER A 249 8.50 30.44 3.07
N ARG A 250 9.80 30.57 2.77
CA ARG A 250 10.39 30.08 1.51
C ARG A 250 10.25 28.57 1.35
N LEU A 251 10.56 27.80 2.39
CA LEU A 251 10.41 26.34 2.36
C LEU A 251 8.95 25.92 2.16
N GLU A 252 8.01 26.57 2.87
CA GLU A 252 6.58 26.32 2.74
C GLU A 252 6.06 26.69 1.33
N ASN A 253 6.55 27.79 0.74
CA ASN A 253 6.18 28.23 -0.60
C ASN A 253 6.73 27.28 -1.69
N GLU A 254 8.00 26.89 -1.63
CA GLU A 254 8.57 25.94 -2.59
C GLU A 254 7.88 24.57 -2.50
N LEU A 255 7.56 24.12 -1.28
CA LEU A 255 6.77 22.91 -1.08
C LEU A 255 5.35 23.05 -1.65
N ALA A 256 4.73 24.22 -1.51
CA ALA A 256 3.41 24.51 -2.09
C ALA A 256 3.46 24.53 -3.63
N ASP A 257 4.53 25.06 -4.21
CA ASP A 257 4.73 25.08 -5.66
C ASP A 257 4.95 23.66 -6.22
N LEU A 258 5.75 22.83 -5.55
CA LEU A 258 5.89 21.42 -5.89
C LEU A 258 4.55 20.69 -5.82
N LYS A 259 3.77 20.91 -4.75
CA LYS A 259 2.43 20.36 -4.59
C LYS A 259 1.51 20.79 -5.74
N LYS A 260 1.50 22.08 -6.10
CA LYS A 260 0.66 22.63 -7.16
C LYS A 260 1.04 22.10 -8.55
N LYS A 261 2.33 21.88 -8.80
CA LYS A 261 2.84 21.47 -10.11
C LYS A 261 2.66 19.98 -10.38
N TYR A 262 2.91 19.14 -9.38
CA TYR A 262 3.02 17.69 -9.58
C TYR A 262 1.87 16.87 -8.98
N PHE A 263 1.07 17.46 -8.09
CA PHE A 263 0.03 16.73 -7.37
C PHE A 263 -1.36 17.28 -7.61
N LYS A 264 -2.33 16.38 -7.47
CA LYS A 264 -3.76 16.72 -7.41
C LYS A 264 -4.24 16.58 -5.97
N ARG A 265 -5.02 17.53 -5.46
CA ARG A 265 -5.46 17.52 -4.05
C ARG A 265 -6.60 16.53 -3.87
N LEU A 266 -6.45 15.59 -2.94
CA LEU A 266 -7.47 14.59 -2.59
C LEU A 266 -8.11 14.89 -1.22
N SER A 267 -8.47 16.15 -0.97
CA SER A 267 -9.08 16.59 0.29
C SER A 267 -8.25 16.18 1.52
N HIS A 268 -8.83 15.44 2.47
CA HIS A 268 -8.17 14.94 3.69
C HIS A 268 -7.38 13.64 3.48
N TYR A 269 -7.51 12.97 2.33
CA TYR A 269 -6.76 11.77 1.99
C TYR A 269 -5.29 12.07 1.64
N GLY A 270 -4.99 13.31 1.26
CA GLY A 270 -3.65 13.78 0.92
C GLY A 270 -3.58 14.29 -0.52
N TYR A 271 -2.54 13.88 -1.23
CA TYR A 271 -2.24 14.34 -2.58
C TYR A 271 -2.09 13.16 -3.53
N GLY A 272 -2.80 13.16 -4.66
CA GLY A 272 -2.65 12.17 -5.72
C GLY A 272 -1.45 12.50 -6.61
N LEU A 273 -0.59 11.52 -6.85
CA LEU A 273 0.53 11.57 -7.77
C LEU A 273 0.32 10.55 -8.89
N SER A 274 0.34 10.99 -10.15
CA SER A 274 0.32 10.10 -11.31
C SER A 274 1.71 9.51 -11.56
N GLN A 275 1.80 8.23 -11.94
CA GLN A 275 3.07 7.61 -12.30
C GLN A 275 3.77 8.29 -13.48
N ASN A 276 3.03 8.85 -14.44
CA ASN A 276 3.60 9.56 -15.60
C ASN A 276 4.45 10.77 -15.18
N VAL A 277 4.07 11.40 -14.06
CA VAL A 277 4.67 12.63 -13.54
C VAL A 277 5.70 12.31 -12.44
N ARG A 278 5.66 11.10 -11.87
CA ARG A 278 6.52 10.68 -10.75
C ARG A 278 8.02 10.85 -11.00
N PRO A 279 8.60 10.48 -12.16
CA PRO A 279 10.03 10.68 -12.39
C PRO A 279 10.45 12.16 -12.34
N GLN A 280 9.62 13.04 -12.90
CA GLN A 280 9.87 14.48 -12.88
C GLN A 280 9.75 15.05 -11.47
N PHE A 281 8.77 14.57 -10.71
CA PHE A 281 8.62 14.95 -9.31
C PHE A 281 9.81 14.47 -8.47
N GLU A 282 10.26 13.22 -8.60
CA GLU A 282 11.37 12.71 -7.79
C GLU A 282 12.66 13.47 -8.06
N ALA A 283 12.94 13.83 -9.32
CA ALA A 283 14.06 14.70 -9.65
C ALA A 283 13.93 16.09 -8.99
N ALA A 284 12.74 16.69 -9.03
CA ALA A 284 12.48 17.98 -8.38
C ALA A 284 12.54 17.89 -6.85
N TRP A 285 12.11 16.76 -6.26
CA TRP A 285 12.15 16.50 -4.83
C TRP A 285 13.57 16.35 -4.31
N GLN A 286 14.42 15.59 -5.02
CA GLN A 286 15.85 15.46 -4.69
C GLN A 286 16.54 16.82 -4.75
N LYS A 287 16.19 17.64 -5.74
CA LYS A 287 16.70 19.00 -5.87
C LYS A 287 16.26 19.88 -4.71
N PHE A 288 14.99 19.84 -4.33
CA PHE A 288 14.46 20.54 -3.15
C PHE A 288 15.12 20.09 -1.84
N GLN A 289 15.34 18.79 -1.64
CA GLN A 289 16.03 18.31 -0.44
C GLN A 289 17.49 18.78 -0.38
N THR A 290 18.20 18.76 -1.51
CA THR A 290 19.63 19.11 -1.55
C THR A 290 19.85 20.62 -1.53
N GLU A 291 19.10 21.38 -2.33
CA GLU A 291 19.33 22.81 -2.50
C GLU A 291 18.60 23.64 -1.43
N THR A 292 17.38 23.26 -1.05
CA THR A 292 16.54 24.07 -0.16
C THR A 292 16.60 23.59 1.28
N VAL A 293 16.39 22.28 1.53
CA VAL A 293 16.36 21.74 2.90
C VAL A 293 17.75 21.75 3.54
N GLU A 294 18.79 21.36 2.81
CA GLU A 294 20.15 21.36 3.35
C GLU A 294 20.70 22.79 3.52
N ALA A 295 20.45 23.70 2.57
CA ALA A 295 20.79 25.10 2.75
C ALA A 295 20.07 25.71 3.97
N PHE A 296 18.79 25.35 4.17
CA PHE A 296 18.05 25.74 5.37
C PHE A 296 18.70 25.18 6.65
N ARG A 297 19.11 23.91 6.66
CA ARG A 297 19.80 23.31 7.81
C ARG A 297 21.12 23.97 8.12
N GLN A 298 21.94 24.26 7.13
CA GLN A 298 23.24 24.92 7.30
C GLN A 298 23.08 26.35 7.84
N LEU A 299 22.14 27.11 7.28
CA LEU A 299 21.84 28.46 7.76
C LEU A 299 21.26 28.42 9.18
N LEU A 300 20.34 27.50 9.46
CA LEU A 300 19.76 27.33 10.79
C LEU A 300 20.82 26.89 11.80
N LYS A 301 21.78 26.04 11.42
CA LYS A 301 22.93 25.68 12.26
C LYS A 301 23.75 26.92 12.63
N ALA A 302 24.22 27.68 11.65
CA ALA A 302 25.03 28.87 11.88
C ALA A 302 24.31 29.92 12.74
N LYS A 303 22.99 30.09 12.54
CA LYS A 303 22.18 31.03 13.32
C LYS A 303 21.90 30.53 14.74
N VAL A 304 21.65 29.23 14.92
CA VAL A 304 21.48 28.63 16.25
C VAL A 304 22.78 28.71 17.05
N GLU A 305 23.94 28.49 16.43
CA GLU A 305 25.26 28.71 17.06
C GLU A 305 25.41 30.16 17.54
N ALA A 306 25.15 31.13 16.66
CA ALA A 306 25.21 32.55 17.02
C ALA A 306 24.23 32.92 18.15
N MET A 307 23.00 32.38 18.15
CA MET A 307 22.02 32.62 19.21
C MET A 307 22.41 31.97 20.55
N ILE A 308 23.04 30.81 20.52
CA ILE A 308 23.60 30.15 21.71
C ILE A 308 24.71 31.01 22.29
N ASP A 309 25.62 31.50 21.44
CA ASP A 309 26.73 32.37 21.85
C ASP A 309 26.22 33.71 22.41
N ASP A 310 25.24 34.35 21.78
CA ASP A 310 24.60 35.57 22.28
C ASP A 310 23.94 35.34 23.65
N SER A 311 23.25 34.20 23.82
CA SER A 311 22.64 33.82 25.09
C SER A 311 23.68 33.56 26.18
N ARG A 312 24.81 32.93 25.81
CA ARG A 312 25.94 32.69 26.70
C ARG A 312 26.59 33.99 27.14
N ASN A 313 26.80 34.92 26.22
CA ASN A 313 27.36 36.25 26.48
C ASN A 313 26.43 37.10 27.36
N LEU A 314 25.12 37.02 27.15
CA LEU A 314 24.13 37.72 27.98
C LEU A 314 24.13 37.17 29.42
N LEU A 315 24.19 35.84 29.58
CA LEU A 315 24.30 35.21 30.90
C LEU A 315 25.60 35.62 31.60
N GLN A 316 26.73 35.60 30.88
CA GLN A 316 28.01 36.08 31.39
C GLN A 316 27.91 37.54 31.86
N LYS A 317 27.35 38.43 31.02
CA LYS A 317 27.21 39.85 31.33
C LYS A 317 26.38 40.08 32.61
N LEU A 318 25.23 39.40 32.74
CA LEU A 318 24.40 39.50 33.94
C LEU A 318 25.12 39.02 35.20
N LEU A 319 25.92 37.95 35.09
CA LEU A 319 26.73 37.44 36.21
C LEU A 319 27.88 38.41 36.57
N TYR A 320 28.51 39.07 35.59
CA TYR A 320 29.51 40.12 35.85
C TYR A 320 28.90 41.34 36.53
N GLU A 321 27.77 41.83 36.04
CA GLU A 321 27.09 43.01 36.63
C GLU A 321 26.76 42.75 38.11
N ARG A 322 26.32 41.53 38.45
CA ARG A 322 26.07 41.17 39.86
C ARG A 322 27.33 41.05 40.70
N TRP A 323 28.42 40.57 40.12
CA TRP A 323 29.71 40.56 40.80
C TRP A 323 30.22 41.99 41.07
N GLU A 324 30.16 42.88 40.08
CA GLU A 324 30.56 44.29 40.25
C GLU A 324 29.71 45.02 41.29
N HIS A 325 28.42 44.68 41.39
CA HIS A 325 27.51 45.22 42.41
C HIS A 325 27.62 44.52 43.78
N GLY A 326 28.56 43.58 43.96
CA GLY A 326 28.80 42.90 45.25
C GLY A 326 27.69 41.92 45.65
N GLN A 327 26.84 41.52 44.71
CA GLN A 327 25.71 40.60 44.92
C GLN A 327 26.07 39.14 44.60
N LEU A 328 27.30 38.90 44.13
CA LEU A 328 27.86 37.56 43.89
C LEU A 328 29.17 37.42 44.66
N GLU A 329 29.16 36.56 45.69
CA GLU A 329 30.36 36.18 46.42
C GLU A 329 31.13 35.11 45.63
N ILE A 330 32.39 35.39 45.29
CA ILE A 330 33.27 34.40 44.67
C ILE A 330 33.94 33.60 45.79
N PRO A 331 33.78 32.27 45.83
CA PRO A 331 34.47 31.46 46.81
C PRO A 331 35.98 31.61 46.60
N ALA A 332 36.69 32.01 47.65
CA ALA A 332 38.14 32.19 47.61
C ALA A 332 38.80 30.87 47.22
N THR A 333 39.51 30.86 46.10
CA THR A 333 40.27 29.68 45.67
C THR A 333 41.61 29.70 46.40
N PRO A 334 41.96 28.71 47.23
CA PRO A 334 43.26 28.69 47.90
C PRO A 334 44.34 28.32 46.88
N THR A 335 44.84 29.31 46.15
CA THR A 335 45.95 29.17 45.21
C THR A 335 47.22 29.76 45.79
N LEU A 336 48.35 29.13 45.47
CA LEU A 336 49.70 29.57 45.91
C LEU A 336 50.13 30.90 45.26
N PHE A 337 49.43 31.31 44.21
CA PHE A 337 49.58 32.59 43.52
C PHE A 337 48.18 33.21 43.40
N PRO A 338 47.84 34.23 44.21
CA PRO A 338 46.58 34.94 44.08
C PRO A 338 46.54 35.60 42.70
N GLN A 339 45.48 35.37 41.93
CA GLN A 339 45.30 36.08 40.67
C GLN A 339 44.64 37.44 40.93
N GLU A 340 44.62 38.32 39.93
CA GLU A 340 43.86 39.56 40.09
C GLU A 340 42.39 39.22 40.33
N PRO A 341 41.69 39.91 41.27
CA PRO A 341 40.30 39.60 41.61
C PRO A 341 39.33 39.55 40.41
N ARG A 342 39.66 40.30 39.34
CA ARG A 342 38.94 40.29 38.06
C ARG A 342 39.14 38.99 37.26
N GLU A 343 40.35 38.44 37.27
CA GLU A 343 40.65 37.19 36.57
C GLU A 343 40.00 35.99 37.28
N GLU A 344 40.00 35.98 38.61
CA GLU A 344 39.33 34.94 39.42
C GLU A 344 37.81 34.98 39.24
N ALA A 345 37.22 36.18 39.24
CA ALA A 345 35.81 36.39 38.91
C ALA A 345 35.49 35.86 37.52
N GLN A 346 36.37 36.14 36.55
CA GLN A 346 36.14 35.74 35.18
C GLN A 346 36.14 34.22 35.01
N GLN A 347 37.07 33.54 35.67
CA GLN A 347 37.17 32.08 35.66
C GLN A 347 35.98 31.41 36.36
N TYR A 348 35.54 31.96 37.49
CA TYR A 348 34.38 31.44 38.23
C TYR A 348 33.07 31.60 37.44
N ILE A 349 32.83 32.77 36.84
CA ILE A 349 31.65 33.02 35.99
C ILE A 349 31.68 32.13 34.74
N ASN A 350 32.84 31.96 34.11
CA ASN A 350 32.99 31.05 32.96
C ASN A 350 32.71 29.58 33.34
N ARG A 351 33.10 29.15 34.54
CA ARG A 351 32.77 27.83 35.07
C ARG A 351 31.26 27.67 35.27
N LEU A 352 30.58 28.63 35.90
CA LEU A 352 29.13 28.59 36.10
C LEU A 352 28.35 28.52 34.78
N VAL A 353 28.78 29.28 33.78
CA VAL A 353 28.21 29.27 32.43
C VAL A 353 28.49 27.95 31.70
N GLY A 354 29.64 27.32 31.97
CA GLY A 354 30.02 26.01 31.45
C GLY A 354 29.26 24.82 32.07
N LEU A 355 28.63 25.00 33.24
CA LEU A 355 27.77 23.98 33.86
C LEU A 355 26.40 23.88 33.20
N VAL A 356 25.99 24.88 32.42
CA VAL A 356 24.73 24.87 31.67
C VAL A 356 24.87 23.93 30.48
N ARG A 357 23.93 22.98 30.32
CA ARG A 357 23.89 22.10 29.14
C ARG A 357 23.30 22.86 27.95
N TRP A 358 24.17 23.47 27.16
CA TRP A 358 23.79 24.10 25.89
C TRP A 358 23.48 23.03 24.84
N PRO A 359 22.36 23.14 24.09
CA PRO A 359 22.04 22.22 23.01
C PRO A 359 23.02 22.44 21.86
N THR A 360 23.41 21.38 21.16
CA THR A 360 24.29 21.55 19.99
C THR A 360 23.46 22.00 18.80
N ALA A 361 24.01 22.87 17.95
CA ALA A 361 23.31 23.34 16.76
C ALA A 361 22.90 22.20 15.81
N ASP A 362 23.65 21.10 15.80
CA ASP A 362 23.30 19.87 15.09
C ASP A 362 22.07 19.15 15.67
N GLU A 363 21.84 19.18 16.99
CA GLU A 363 20.63 18.60 17.63
C GLU A 363 19.37 19.43 17.34
N VAL A 364 19.56 20.68 16.95
CA VAL A 364 18.49 21.63 16.63
C VAL A 364 18.20 21.63 15.13
N SER A 365 19.23 21.60 14.29
CA SER A 365 19.11 21.59 12.82
C SER A 365 18.67 20.23 12.26
N SER A 366 19.14 19.11 12.83
CA SER A 366 18.74 17.76 12.42
C SER A 366 17.26 17.45 12.69
N ALA A 367 16.62 18.19 13.60
CA ALA A 367 15.20 18.03 13.88
C ALA A 367 14.32 18.47 12.69
N VAL A 368 14.83 19.36 11.84
CA VAL A 368 14.11 19.86 10.67
C VAL A 368 14.11 18.80 9.58
N VAL A 369 12.94 18.20 9.35
CA VAL A 369 12.74 17.17 8.33
C VAL A 369 11.43 17.42 7.60
N VAL A 370 11.48 17.32 6.27
CA VAL A 370 10.29 17.17 5.43
C VAL A 370 10.19 15.71 5.02
N LEU A 371 9.27 14.98 5.64
CA LEU A 371 9.02 13.57 5.34
C LEU A 371 7.97 13.45 4.25
N LYS A 372 8.27 12.59 3.27
CA LYS A 372 7.34 12.12 2.23
C LYS A 372 6.88 10.72 2.61
N ARG A 373 5.57 10.50 2.72
CA ARG A 373 4.97 9.16 2.85
C ARG A 373 4.13 8.87 1.63
N GLU A 374 4.40 7.75 0.97
CA GLU A 374 3.65 7.25 -0.18
C GLU A 374 2.78 6.08 0.27
N TYR A 375 1.51 6.10 -0.13
CA TYR A 375 0.52 5.08 0.18
C TYR A 375 -0.14 4.59 -1.10
N ASP A 376 -0.46 3.30 -1.10
CA ASP A 376 -1.23 2.66 -2.16
C ASP A 376 -2.73 2.83 -1.93
N ILE A 377 -3.48 2.89 -3.03
CA ILE A 377 -4.94 2.85 -2.96
C ILE A 377 -5.34 1.46 -2.43
N THR A 378 -6.21 1.45 -1.42
CA THR A 378 -6.69 0.22 -0.77
C THR A 378 -8.13 -0.07 -1.15
N ALA A 379 -8.56 -1.33 -0.98
CA ALA A 379 -9.94 -1.72 -1.20
C ALA A 379 -10.92 -0.93 -0.30
N ALA A 380 -10.49 -0.58 0.91
CA ALA A 380 -11.28 0.23 1.83
C ALA A 380 -11.50 1.66 1.29
N LEU A 381 -10.50 2.26 0.65
CA LEU A 381 -10.64 3.57 0.00
C LEU A 381 -11.58 3.50 -1.21
N LEU A 382 -11.49 2.45 -2.03
CA LEU A 382 -12.45 2.25 -3.14
C LEU A 382 -13.87 1.93 -2.69
N ALA A 383 -14.09 1.53 -1.44
CA ALA A 383 -15.42 1.37 -0.90
C ALA A 383 -16.04 2.71 -0.45
N ASP A 384 -15.24 3.76 -0.26
CA ASP A 384 -15.70 5.08 0.13
C ASP A 384 -16.09 5.92 -1.09
N LYS A 385 -17.38 6.26 -1.17
CA LYS A 385 -17.94 7.09 -2.25
C LYS A 385 -17.30 8.48 -2.30
N ASN A 386 -17.03 9.08 -1.16
CA ASN A 386 -16.41 10.41 -1.10
C ASN A 386 -14.99 10.38 -1.67
N PHE A 387 -14.26 9.29 -1.44
CA PHE A 387 -12.93 9.12 -2.02
C PHE A 387 -13.01 9.02 -3.54
N ILE A 388 -13.94 8.22 -4.08
CA ILE A 388 -14.14 8.07 -5.53
C ILE A 388 -14.47 9.42 -6.17
N GLU A 389 -15.44 10.16 -5.64
CA GLU A 389 -15.85 11.46 -6.19
C GLU A 389 -14.68 12.45 -6.24
N VAL A 390 -13.89 12.52 -5.15
CA VAL A 390 -12.71 13.37 -5.08
C VAL A 390 -11.63 12.93 -6.07
N LEU A 391 -11.46 11.61 -6.26
CA LEU A 391 -10.48 11.05 -7.17
C LEU A 391 -10.84 11.37 -8.64
N GLU A 392 -12.09 11.15 -9.01
CA GLU A 392 -12.64 11.42 -10.34
C GLU A 392 -12.50 12.91 -10.70
N GLN A 393 -12.85 13.81 -9.77
CA GLN A 393 -12.68 15.25 -9.94
C GLN A 393 -11.22 15.68 -10.06
N ALA A 394 -10.33 15.06 -9.28
CA ALA A 394 -8.92 15.43 -9.23
C ALA A 394 -8.15 15.07 -10.51
N PHE A 395 -8.52 13.95 -11.14
CA PHE A 395 -7.83 13.39 -12.30
C PHE A 395 -8.64 13.44 -13.61
N ASP A 396 -9.86 13.99 -13.58
CA ASP A 396 -10.71 14.21 -14.74
C ASP A 396 -11.02 12.91 -15.52
N PHE A 397 -11.47 11.88 -14.79
CA PHE A 397 -11.94 10.62 -15.36
C PHE A 397 -13.16 10.10 -14.60
N GLN A 398 -13.92 9.18 -15.20
CA GLN A 398 -14.93 8.39 -14.49
C GLN A 398 -14.42 6.97 -14.23
N LEU A 399 -14.54 6.51 -12.98
CA LEU A 399 -14.09 5.18 -12.57
C LEU A 399 -14.86 4.08 -13.32
N ALA A 400 -16.13 4.34 -13.66
CA ALA A 400 -16.97 3.47 -14.46
C ALA A 400 -16.37 3.21 -15.87
N ASP A 401 -15.82 4.24 -16.51
CA ASP A 401 -15.21 4.13 -17.84
C ASP A 401 -13.93 3.30 -17.78
N ILE A 402 -13.11 3.49 -16.74
CA ILE A 402 -11.90 2.69 -16.49
C ILE A 402 -12.29 1.23 -16.25
N GLN A 403 -13.30 0.98 -15.41
CA GLN A 403 -13.78 -0.36 -15.17
C GLN A 403 -14.30 -1.02 -16.46
N GLN A 404 -15.00 -0.28 -17.31
CA GLN A 404 -15.47 -0.76 -18.60
C GLN A 404 -14.35 -0.98 -19.60
N ALA A 405 -13.27 -0.19 -19.57
CA ALA A 405 -12.11 -0.36 -20.44
C ALA A 405 -11.23 -1.57 -20.04
N ILE A 406 -11.21 -1.90 -18.75
CA ILE A 406 -10.50 -3.06 -18.20
C ILE A 406 -11.32 -4.36 -18.34
N GLU A 407 -12.63 -4.23 -18.54
CA GLU A 407 -13.49 -5.33 -18.97
C GLU A 407 -13.48 -5.44 -20.50
N PRO A 408 -13.42 -6.64 -21.10
CA PRO A 408 -13.52 -6.75 -22.54
C PRO A 408 -14.96 -6.45 -22.92
N ALA A 409 -15.15 -5.88 -24.12
CA ALA A 409 -16.49 -5.64 -24.65
C ALA A 409 -17.33 -6.92 -24.51
N ARG A 410 -18.45 -6.83 -23.77
CA ARG A 410 -19.42 -7.91 -23.64
C ARG A 410 -19.72 -8.38 -25.07
N PRO A 411 -19.46 -9.64 -25.44
CA PRO A 411 -19.82 -10.09 -26.77
C PRO A 411 -21.31 -9.82 -26.94
N ALA A 412 -21.65 -9.01 -27.96
CA ALA A 412 -23.03 -8.85 -28.38
C ALA A 412 -23.60 -10.26 -28.50
N ALA A 413 -24.78 -10.51 -27.93
CA ALA A 413 -25.43 -11.81 -27.93
C ALA A 413 -25.47 -12.35 -29.37
N ALA A 414 -24.50 -13.18 -29.72
CA ALA A 414 -24.37 -13.74 -31.05
C ALA A 414 -25.27 -14.96 -31.10
N VAL A 415 -26.47 -14.70 -31.57
CA VAL A 415 -27.39 -15.65 -32.19
C VAL A 415 -26.62 -16.42 -33.28
N ALA A 416 -26.21 -17.66 -32.99
CA ALA A 416 -26.20 -18.82 -33.89
C ALA A 416 -25.59 -20.02 -33.16
N PRO A 417 -26.21 -21.22 -33.18
CA PRO A 417 -25.61 -22.42 -32.64
C PRO A 417 -24.32 -22.73 -33.42
N ILE A 418 -23.24 -23.02 -32.69
CA ILE A 418 -22.03 -23.58 -33.28
C ILE A 418 -22.42 -24.97 -33.79
N SER A 419 -22.53 -25.10 -35.12
CA SER A 419 -22.67 -26.40 -35.77
C SER A 419 -21.33 -27.13 -35.70
N PHE A 420 -21.17 -27.99 -34.70
CA PHE A 420 -20.09 -28.98 -34.69
C PHE A 420 -20.52 -30.13 -35.60
N SER A 421 -19.90 -30.24 -36.77
CA SER A 421 -19.95 -31.47 -37.55
C SER A 421 -19.12 -32.52 -36.84
N LEU A 422 -19.77 -33.31 -35.99
CA LEU A 422 -19.27 -34.62 -35.57
C LEU A 422 -19.41 -35.54 -36.78
N ASN A 423 -18.29 -35.83 -37.43
CA ASN A 423 -18.15 -36.97 -38.35
C ASN A 423 -17.46 -38.12 -37.62
#